data_AF-A0A6L8UCJ1-F1
#
_entry.id   AF-A0A6L8UCJ1-F1
#
_cell.length_a   1.000
_cell.length_b   1.000
_cell.length_c   1.000
_cell.angle_alpha   90.00
_cell.angle_beta   90.00
_cell.angle_gamma   90.00
#
_symmetry.space_group_name_H-M   'P 1'
#
loop_
_entity.id
_entity.type
_entity.pdbx_description
1 polymer ?
#
loop_
_entity_poly.entity_id
_entity_poly.type
_entity_poly.pdbx_seq_one_letter_code
_entity_poly.pdbx_strand_id
1 'polypeptide(L)'
;MKKLLFPLFSILSLYTHSQDIKIKGLISPLCIFDDYSFPTIQHGFELRLTKRLALYSEAGIKFMKTSYEYSDTSFVKSKGYKLKTEIRYYVKNWNNQKGTNERGLFLGINTFCIRHSFNDLLYYTKDSDPDIGIPDSFSVLKHVWGANLVFGWQQVFIKHIVIESYGGFGLRRRKTENHNLQFNPSMDEIVHSIDPNYEVIMYSINSEAGIRSLFNFTAGFRMGYQF
;
A
#
# COMPACT_ATOMS: atom_id res chain seq x y z
N MET A 1 23.72 -12.67 -10.46
CA MET A 1 24.12 -12.47 -9.04
C MET A 1 25.03 -11.26 -8.82
N LYS A 2 26.01 -10.94 -9.68
CA LYS A 2 26.92 -9.78 -9.50
C LYS A 2 26.24 -8.39 -9.51
N LYS A 3 25.11 -8.21 -10.22
CA LYS A 3 24.38 -6.93 -10.29
C LYS A 3 23.61 -6.54 -9.01
N LEU A 4 23.40 -7.48 -8.08
CA LEU A 4 22.74 -7.25 -6.79
C LEU A 4 23.74 -6.87 -5.67
N LEU A 5 25.03 -7.13 -5.86
CA LEU A 5 26.07 -6.83 -4.86
C LEU A 5 26.39 -5.33 -4.80
N PHE A 6 26.38 -4.63 -5.93
CA PHE A 6 26.70 -3.20 -5.99
C PHE A 6 25.77 -2.31 -5.15
N PRO A 7 24.42 -2.45 -5.21
CA PRO A 7 23.54 -1.67 -4.32
C PRO A 7 23.70 -2.09 -2.86
N LEU A 8 23.96 -3.37 -2.57
CA LEU A 8 24.21 -3.86 -1.21
C LEU A 8 25.48 -3.23 -0.59
N PHE A 9 26.58 -3.14 -1.36
CA PHE A 9 27.82 -2.49 -0.93
C PHE A 9 27.68 -0.97 -0.77
N SER A 10 26.85 -0.34 -1.61
CA SER A 10 26.55 1.10 -1.51
C SER A 10 25.70 1.41 -0.27
N ILE A 11 24.79 0.51 0.08
CA ILE A 11 24.01 0.58 1.31
C ILE A 11 24.93 0.37 2.52
N LEU A 12 25.85 -0.60 2.47
CA LEU A 12 26.83 -0.89 3.53
C LEU A 12 27.83 0.25 3.79
N SER A 13 28.30 0.95 2.76
CA SER A 13 29.24 2.07 2.92
C SER A 13 28.60 3.33 3.52
N LEU A 14 27.27 3.47 3.45
CA LEU A 14 26.55 4.51 4.17
C LEU A 14 26.51 4.26 5.69
N TYR A 15 26.62 2.99 6.14
CA TYR A 15 26.64 2.66 7.58
C TYR A 15 27.98 3.01 8.25
N THR A 16 29.10 2.96 7.53
CA THR A 16 30.43 3.21 8.13
C THR A 16 30.68 4.67 8.48
N HIS A 17 29.82 5.61 8.04
CA HIS A 17 29.98 7.05 8.27
C HIS A 17 28.95 7.67 9.23
N SER A 18 27.98 6.91 9.75
CA SER A 18 27.00 7.44 10.71
C SER A 18 27.46 7.14 12.14
N GLN A 19 27.98 8.16 12.84
CA GLN A 19 28.50 8.03 14.21
C GLN A 19 27.41 7.96 15.31
N ASP A 20 26.12 8.08 14.95
CA ASP A 20 24.97 7.93 15.86
C ASP A 20 23.79 7.29 15.10
N ILE A 21 23.83 5.98 14.92
CA ILE A 21 22.76 5.24 14.24
C ILE A 21 21.54 5.17 15.17
N LYS A 22 20.50 5.94 14.84
CA LYS A 22 19.17 5.81 15.48
C LYS A 22 18.26 4.98 14.60
N ILE A 23 17.68 3.94 15.19
CA ILE A 23 16.73 3.03 14.53
C ILE A 23 15.38 3.21 15.20
N LYS A 24 14.31 3.24 14.40
CA LYS A 24 12.93 3.17 14.91
C LYS A 24 12.22 2.01 14.28
N GLY A 25 11.51 1.23 15.10
CA GLY A 25 10.49 0.29 14.61
C GLY A 25 9.14 0.99 14.64
N LEU A 26 8.38 0.91 13.54
CA LEU A 26 7.07 1.53 13.39
C LEU A 26 6.05 0.49 12.89
N ILE A 27 4.81 0.61 13.36
CA ILE A 27 3.65 -0.12 12.88
C ILE A 27 2.61 0.86 12.33
N SER A 28 1.82 0.40 11.36
CA SER A 28 0.75 1.17 10.73
C SER A 28 -0.63 0.59 11.14
N PRO A 29 -1.17 0.95 12.33
CA PRO A 29 -2.34 0.28 12.89
C PRO A 29 -3.61 0.44 12.03
N LEU A 30 -3.76 1.57 11.34
CA LEU A 30 -4.92 1.82 10.48
C LEU A 30 -5.00 0.86 9.28
N CYS A 31 -3.89 0.23 8.89
CA CYS A 31 -3.88 -0.70 7.76
C CYS A 31 -4.62 -2.02 8.04
N ILE A 32 -5.01 -2.26 9.28
CA ILE A 32 -5.86 -3.39 9.69
C ILE A 32 -7.29 -3.21 9.15
N PHE A 33 -7.74 -1.96 8.96
CA PHE A 33 -9.09 -1.61 8.47
C PHE A 33 -9.07 -1.09 7.02
N ASP A 34 -7.98 -1.28 6.27
CA ASP A 34 -7.85 -0.86 4.86
C ASP A 34 -8.62 -1.81 3.94
N ASP A 35 -9.93 -1.66 3.92
CA ASP A 35 -10.81 -2.45 3.05
C ASP A 35 -10.80 -1.94 1.60
N TYR A 36 -10.30 -0.73 1.33
CA TYR A 36 -10.15 -0.19 -0.03
C TYR A 36 -9.09 -0.95 -0.84
N SER A 37 -7.95 -1.24 -0.20
CA SER A 37 -6.88 -2.03 -0.83
C SER A 37 -6.99 -3.48 -0.40
N PHE A 38 -6.57 -3.76 0.83
CA PHE A 38 -6.77 -5.01 1.57
C PHE A 38 -6.16 -4.87 2.98
N PRO A 39 -6.80 -5.44 4.02
CA PRO A 39 -6.31 -5.46 5.39
C PRO A 39 -4.93 -6.09 5.50
N THR A 40 -4.00 -5.41 6.20
CA THR A 40 -2.61 -5.87 6.36
C THR A 40 -2.09 -5.62 7.75
N ILE A 41 -1.26 -6.55 8.24
CA ILE A 41 -0.35 -6.29 9.35
C ILE A 41 0.93 -5.76 8.75
N GLN A 42 1.35 -4.56 9.16
CA GLN A 42 2.51 -3.87 8.59
C GLN A 42 3.52 -3.49 9.67
N HIS A 43 4.79 -3.73 9.38
CA HIS A 43 5.91 -3.33 10.21
C HIS A 43 6.97 -2.65 9.35
N GLY A 44 7.56 -1.59 9.87
CA GLY A 44 8.58 -0.83 9.18
C GLY A 44 9.69 -0.37 10.10
N PHE A 45 10.81 -0.03 9.49
CA PHE A 45 12.00 0.44 10.17
C PHE A 45 12.45 1.77 9.55
N GLU A 46 12.72 2.75 10.40
CA GLU A 46 13.43 3.97 10.02
C GLU A 46 14.89 3.87 10.45
N LEU A 47 15.80 4.14 9.52
CA LEU A 47 17.22 4.30 9.75
C LEU A 47 17.61 5.76 9.52
N ARG A 48 18.17 6.42 10.54
CA ARG A 48 18.77 7.75 10.39
C ARG A 48 20.11 7.65 9.68
N LEU A 49 20.18 8.19 8.46
CA LEU A 49 21.41 8.29 7.66
C LEU A 49 22.21 9.53 8.04
N THR A 50 21.53 10.65 8.31
CA THR A 50 22.14 11.90 8.80
C THR A 50 21.19 12.61 9.79
N LYS A 51 21.62 13.78 10.30
CA LYS A 51 20.76 14.65 11.13
C LYS A 51 19.47 15.10 10.42
N ARG A 52 19.40 15.03 9.09
CA ARG A 52 18.23 15.41 8.30
C ARG A 52 17.74 14.34 7.34
N LEU A 53 18.52 13.32 7.04
CA LEU A 53 18.13 12.25 6.11
C LEU A 53 17.83 10.95 6.85
N ALA A 54 16.76 10.28 6.45
CA ALA A 54 16.44 8.94 6.92
C ALA A 54 15.92 8.07 5.77
N LEU A 55 16.09 6.77 5.93
CA LEU A 55 15.50 5.74 5.07
C LEU A 55 14.46 4.99 5.89
N TYR A 56 13.22 4.98 5.44
CA TYR A 56 12.15 4.17 6.00
C TYR A 56 11.81 3.03 5.04
N SER A 57 11.60 1.82 5.56
CA SER A 57 11.12 0.69 4.77
C SER A 57 10.05 -0.07 5.54
N GLU A 58 8.99 -0.49 4.87
CA GLU A 58 7.80 -1.10 5.46
C GLU A 58 7.40 -2.33 4.65
N ALA A 59 7.09 -3.41 5.35
CA ALA A 59 6.54 -4.62 4.77
C ALA A 59 5.20 -4.95 5.44
N GLY A 60 4.23 -5.34 4.61
CA GLY A 60 2.87 -5.67 5.02
C GLY A 60 2.41 -6.97 4.41
N ILE A 61 1.73 -7.80 5.18
CA ILE A 61 1.13 -9.05 4.71
C ILE A 61 -0.37 -9.01 4.95
N LYS A 62 -1.13 -9.48 3.97
CA LYS A 62 -2.58 -9.64 4.09
C LYS A 62 -2.91 -10.68 5.16
N PHE A 63 -3.79 -10.33 6.10
CA PHE A 63 -4.12 -11.21 7.22
C PHE A 63 -5.60 -11.63 7.25
N MET A 64 -6.49 -10.90 6.58
CA MET A 64 -7.91 -11.28 6.43
C MET A 64 -8.43 -10.91 5.03
N LYS A 65 -9.54 -11.51 4.63
CA LYS A 65 -10.30 -11.14 3.42
C LYS A 65 -10.93 -9.75 3.59
N THR A 66 -11.19 -9.07 2.48
CA THR A 66 -11.97 -7.82 2.44
C THR A 66 -13.47 -8.13 2.41
N SER A 67 -14.31 -7.12 2.63
CA SER A 67 -15.78 -7.26 2.57
C SER A 67 -16.27 -7.78 1.21
N TYR A 68 -15.66 -7.31 0.12
CA TYR A 68 -16.00 -7.66 -1.26
C TYR A 68 -15.42 -9.00 -1.74
N GLU A 69 -14.71 -9.77 -0.90
CA GLU A 69 -14.18 -11.10 -1.24
C GLU A 69 -15.13 -12.24 -0.82
N TYR A 70 -16.38 -12.19 -1.31
CA TYR A 70 -17.49 -13.10 -0.95
C TYR A 70 -17.68 -14.26 -1.94
N SER A 71 -16.92 -14.32 -3.04
CA SER A 71 -17.01 -15.43 -3.98
C SER A 71 -16.76 -16.77 -3.27
N ASP A 72 -17.72 -17.69 -3.37
CA ASP A 72 -17.65 -19.05 -2.81
C ASP A 72 -16.75 -19.99 -3.64
N THR A 73 -15.86 -19.42 -4.44
CA THR A 73 -14.93 -20.16 -5.29
C THR A 73 -13.52 -20.17 -4.71
N SER A 74 -12.76 -21.18 -5.10
CA SER A 74 -11.38 -21.40 -4.64
C SER A 74 -10.35 -21.36 -5.77
N PHE A 75 -10.59 -20.59 -6.85
CA PHE A 75 -9.68 -20.52 -8.00
C PHE A 75 -8.27 -20.09 -7.59
N VAL A 76 -8.17 -19.06 -6.75
CA VAL A 76 -6.91 -18.65 -6.11
C VAL A 76 -7.06 -18.47 -4.61
N LYS A 77 -5.97 -18.69 -3.88
CA LYS A 77 -5.91 -18.35 -2.45
C LYS A 77 -5.90 -16.82 -2.31
N SER A 78 -6.77 -16.30 -1.44
CA SER A 78 -6.75 -14.89 -1.04
C SER A 78 -5.47 -14.60 -0.26
N LYS A 79 -4.56 -13.80 -0.85
CA LYS A 79 -3.26 -13.44 -0.26
C LYS A 79 -2.72 -12.17 -0.89
N GLY A 80 -1.81 -11.50 -0.19
CA GLY A 80 -1.17 -10.32 -0.72
C GLY A 80 -0.08 -9.77 0.20
N TYR A 81 0.74 -8.90 -0.35
CA TYR A 81 1.74 -8.17 0.39
C TYR A 81 1.90 -6.74 -0.13
N LYS A 82 2.39 -5.86 0.73
CA LYS A 82 2.73 -4.47 0.43
C LYS A 82 4.18 -4.25 0.85
N LEU A 83 4.99 -3.66 -0.01
CA LEU A 83 6.35 -3.23 0.29
C LEU A 83 6.45 -1.74 -0.01
N LYS A 84 7.07 -0.97 0.89
CA LYS A 84 7.31 0.45 0.69
C LYS A 84 8.73 0.80 1.13
N THR A 85 9.35 1.73 0.42
CA THR A 85 10.61 2.35 0.80
C THR A 85 10.51 3.84 0.61
N GLU A 86 11.00 4.61 1.57
CA GLU A 86 10.85 6.05 1.60
C GLU A 86 12.14 6.71 2.03
N ILE A 87 12.65 7.61 1.18
CA ILE A 87 13.75 8.49 1.53
C ILE A 87 13.14 9.77 2.09
N ARG A 88 13.54 10.13 3.32
CA ARG A 88 12.98 11.25 4.08
C ARG A 88 14.01 12.34 4.29
N TYR A 89 13.59 13.58 4.12
CA TYR A 89 14.31 14.78 4.49
C TYR A 89 13.54 15.56 5.56
N TYR A 90 14.13 15.68 6.74
CA TYR A 90 13.60 16.43 7.88
C TYR A 90 13.95 17.93 7.73
N VAL A 91 12.93 18.74 7.44
CA VAL A 91 13.08 20.17 7.06
C VAL A 91 13.42 21.03 8.28
N LYS A 92 12.80 20.75 9.43
CA LYS A 92 13.00 21.49 10.68
C LYS A 92 12.97 20.51 11.84
N ASN A 93 14.13 20.22 12.41
CA ASN A 93 14.19 19.59 13.73
C ASN A 93 13.92 20.71 14.73
N TRP A 94 12.72 20.75 15.30
CA TRP A 94 12.43 21.68 16.39
C TRP A 94 13.09 21.12 17.65
N ASN A 95 14.41 21.28 17.76
CA ASN A 95 15.15 20.99 18.96
C ASN A 95 14.84 22.12 19.95
N ASN A 96 14.31 21.79 21.11
CA ASN A 96 14.63 22.56 22.31
C ASN A 96 14.65 21.59 23.49
N GLN A 97 15.88 21.41 23.99
CA GLN A 97 16.30 20.73 25.21
C GLN A 97 16.60 19.23 25.12
N LYS A 98 17.74 18.91 25.75
CA LYS A 98 18.44 17.64 25.85
C LYS A 98 17.48 16.43 25.93
N GLY A 99 17.49 15.61 24.89
CA GLY A 99 17.29 14.16 24.99
C GLY A 99 15.89 13.62 25.28
N THR A 100 14.79 14.35 25.01
CA THR A 100 13.44 13.84 25.33
C THR A 100 12.37 13.95 24.25
N ASN A 101 12.44 14.89 23.30
CA ASN A 101 11.38 15.12 22.31
C ASN A 101 11.94 15.50 20.92
N GLU A 102 12.30 14.52 20.10
CA GLU A 102 12.57 14.78 18.68
C GLU A 102 11.24 15.02 17.95
N ARG A 103 11.09 16.22 17.38
CA ARG A 103 9.94 16.60 16.54
C ARG A 103 10.45 17.07 15.20
N GLY A 104 9.85 16.58 14.12
CA GLY A 104 10.27 16.96 12.78
C GLY A 104 9.17 16.82 11.75
N LEU A 105 8.96 17.91 11.00
CA LEU A 105 8.33 17.84 9.70
C LEU A 105 9.32 17.20 8.72
N PHE A 106 8.84 16.28 7.90
CA PHE A 106 9.62 15.66 6.85
C PHE A 106 8.90 15.73 5.51
N LEU A 107 9.70 15.78 4.46
CA LEU A 107 9.32 15.53 3.08
C LEU A 107 9.96 14.21 2.66
N GLY A 108 9.29 13.43 1.83
CA GLY A 108 9.80 12.14 1.40
C GLY A 108 9.40 11.76 0.00
N ILE A 109 10.21 10.88 -0.59
CA ILE A 109 9.91 10.18 -1.82
C ILE A 109 9.69 8.73 -1.44
N ASN A 110 8.45 8.26 -1.55
CA ASN A 110 8.02 6.92 -1.22
C ASN A 110 7.82 6.12 -2.49
N THR A 111 8.48 4.98 -2.64
CA THR A 111 8.18 3.97 -3.67
C THR A 111 7.45 2.80 -3.03
N PHE A 112 6.53 2.19 -3.76
CA PHE A 112 5.75 1.06 -3.25
C PHE A 112 5.49 0.01 -4.31
N CYS A 113 5.29 -1.22 -3.84
CA CYS A 113 4.86 -2.37 -4.60
C CYS A 113 3.81 -3.15 -3.81
N ILE A 114 2.74 -3.55 -4.48
CA ILE A 114 1.61 -4.26 -3.90
C ILE A 114 1.30 -5.46 -4.80
N ARG A 115 1.18 -6.63 -4.21
CA ARG A 115 0.64 -7.81 -4.89
C ARG A 115 -0.54 -8.36 -4.10
N HIS A 116 -1.60 -8.71 -4.81
CA HIS A 116 -2.84 -9.21 -4.19
C HIS A 116 -3.52 -10.16 -5.18
N SER A 117 -3.89 -11.33 -4.69
CA SER A 117 -4.73 -12.29 -5.40
C SER A 117 -5.96 -12.60 -4.56
N PHE A 118 -7.12 -12.71 -5.20
CA PHE A 118 -8.39 -13.04 -4.56
C PHE A 118 -9.40 -13.55 -5.59
N ASN A 119 -10.52 -14.10 -5.13
CA ASN A 119 -11.66 -14.44 -5.98
C ASN A 119 -12.73 -13.37 -5.80
N ASP A 120 -13.38 -13.02 -6.90
CA ASP A 120 -14.41 -11.99 -6.96
C ASP A 120 -15.65 -12.54 -7.68
N LEU A 121 -16.77 -11.82 -7.60
CA LEU A 121 -18.04 -12.18 -8.23
C LEU A 121 -18.61 -10.96 -8.95
N LEU A 122 -18.94 -11.12 -10.23
CA LEU A 122 -19.62 -10.13 -11.04
C LEU A 122 -21.03 -10.62 -11.38
N TYR A 123 -21.97 -9.70 -11.47
CA TYR A 123 -23.27 -9.95 -12.08
C TYR A 123 -23.35 -9.17 -13.39
N TYR A 124 -23.71 -9.85 -14.47
CA TYR A 124 -23.86 -9.23 -15.79
C TYR A 124 -25.09 -9.76 -16.52
N THR A 125 -25.60 -9.00 -17.47
CA THR A 125 -26.68 -9.38 -18.38
C THR A 125 -26.12 -9.58 -19.78
N LYS A 126 -26.78 -10.42 -20.58
CA LYS A 126 -26.45 -10.59 -21.99
C LYS A 126 -27.39 -9.72 -22.82
N ASP A 127 -26.93 -9.21 -23.96
CA ASP A 127 -27.78 -8.49 -24.91
C ASP A 127 -29.05 -9.27 -25.31
N SER A 128 -28.95 -10.60 -25.34
CA SER A 128 -30.07 -11.50 -25.67
C SER A 128 -31.13 -11.61 -24.58
N ASP A 129 -30.79 -11.29 -23.33
CA ASP A 129 -31.65 -11.47 -22.16
C ASP A 129 -31.29 -10.44 -21.06
N PRO A 130 -31.72 -9.18 -21.22
CA PRO A 130 -31.30 -8.07 -20.36
C PRO A 130 -31.93 -8.11 -18.96
N ASP A 131 -32.98 -8.93 -18.76
CA ASP A 131 -33.72 -8.99 -17.50
C ASP A 131 -33.12 -10.00 -16.51
N ILE A 132 -32.16 -10.83 -16.94
CA ILE A 132 -31.57 -11.90 -16.12
C ILE A 132 -30.11 -11.59 -15.79
N GLY A 133 -29.86 -11.28 -14.51
CA GLY A 133 -28.50 -11.16 -13.96
C GLY A 133 -27.82 -12.53 -13.82
N ILE A 134 -26.72 -12.73 -14.54
CA ILE A 134 -25.92 -13.94 -14.52
C ILE A 134 -24.74 -13.75 -13.56
N PRO A 135 -24.61 -14.57 -12.50
CA PRO A 135 -23.44 -14.54 -11.63
C PRO A 135 -22.23 -15.19 -12.30
N ASP A 136 -21.07 -14.53 -12.21
CA ASP A 136 -19.81 -15.03 -12.73
C ASP A 136 -18.68 -14.81 -11.71
N SER A 137 -18.15 -15.94 -11.23
CA SER A 137 -17.05 -15.94 -10.27
C SER A 137 -15.73 -16.09 -11.01
N PHE A 138 -14.75 -15.27 -10.64
CA PHE A 138 -13.47 -15.23 -11.31
C PHE A 138 -12.34 -14.93 -10.32
N SER A 139 -11.10 -15.20 -10.72
CA SER A 139 -9.93 -14.82 -9.92
C SER A 139 -9.29 -13.54 -10.45
N VAL A 140 -8.84 -12.72 -9.51
CA VAL A 140 -8.22 -11.42 -9.77
C VAL A 140 -6.81 -11.42 -9.22
N LEU A 141 -5.83 -11.13 -10.07
CA LEU A 141 -4.44 -10.93 -9.69
C LEU A 141 -4.06 -9.47 -9.97
N LYS A 142 -3.75 -8.72 -8.92
CA LYS A 142 -3.33 -7.33 -8.99
C LYS A 142 -1.85 -7.20 -8.66
N HIS A 143 -1.14 -6.47 -9.50
CA HIS A 143 0.21 -5.99 -9.25
C HIS A 143 0.23 -4.47 -9.40
N VAL A 144 0.49 -3.76 -8.32
CA VAL A 144 0.55 -2.30 -8.29
C VAL A 144 1.94 -1.86 -7.92
N TRP A 145 2.49 -0.88 -8.61
CA TRP A 145 3.71 -0.19 -8.21
C TRP A 145 3.58 1.29 -8.47
N GLY A 146 4.35 2.10 -7.75
CA GLY A 146 4.26 3.54 -7.91
C GLY A 146 5.22 4.29 -7.01
N ALA A 147 5.07 5.60 -7.05
CA ALA A 147 5.81 6.51 -6.20
C ALA A 147 4.92 7.68 -5.76
N ASN A 148 5.14 8.15 -4.53
CA ASN A 148 4.47 9.31 -3.95
C ASN A 148 5.50 10.30 -3.43
N LEU A 149 5.17 11.58 -3.55
CA LEU A 149 5.71 12.62 -2.68
C LEU A 149 4.90 12.58 -1.37
N VAL A 150 5.61 12.51 -0.25
CA VAL A 150 5.04 12.38 1.08
C VAL A 150 5.47 13.58 1.91
N PHE A 151 4.54 14.10 2.71
CA PHE A 151 4.77 15.10 3.73
C PHE A 151 4.23 14.53 5.02
N GLY A 152 5.02 14.61 6.08
CA GLY A 152 4.63 14.04 7.35
C GLY A 152 5.21 14.81 8.52
N TRP A 153 4.65 14.47 9.67
CA TRP A 153 5.05 14.98 10.96
C TRP A 153 5.30 13.79 11.87
N GLN A 154 6.48 13.77 12.48
CA GLN A 154 6.88 12.74 13.43
C GLN A 154 7.25 13.39 14.77
N GLN A 155 6.79 12.77 15.85
CA GLN A 155 7.12 13.15 17.22
C GLN A 155 7.51 11.92 18.05
N VAL A 156 8.60 12.07 18.80
CA VAL A 156 9.00 11.15 19.86
C VAL A 156 8.41 11.65 21.19
N PHE A 157 7.59 10.82 21.84
CA PHE A 157 7.04 10.95 23.17
C PHE A 157 7.80 10.04 24.15
N ILE A 158 7.98 10.48 25.40
CA ILE A 158 8.55 9.67 26.49
C ILE A 158 9.86 8.96 26.06
N LYS A 159 10.79 9.72 25.47
CA LYS A 159 12.11 9.31 24.95
C LYS A 159 12.13 8.25 23.83
N HIS A 160 11.20 7.31 23.80
CA HIS A 160 11.24 6.16 22.89
C HIS A 160 9.96 5.95 22.09
N ILE A 161 8.80 6.41 22.54
CA ILE A 161 7.55 6.19 21.80
C ILE A 161 7.52 7.14 20.61
N VAL A 162 7.33 6.62 19.41
CA VAL A 162 7.24 7.44 18.19
C VAL A 162 5.80 7.44 17.70
N ILE A 163 5.33 8.61 17.30
CA ILE A 163 4.06 8.79 16.59
C ILE A 163 4.34 9.59 15.33
N GLU A 164 3.70 9.20 14.23
CA GLU A 164 3.83 9.84 12.94
C GLU A 164 2.48 9.89 12.23
N SER A 165 2.18 11.04 11.64
CA SER A 165 1.09 11.21 10.68
C SER A 165 1.66 11.70 9.36
N TYR A 166 1.17 11.16 8.25
CA TYR A 166 1.65 11.55 6.92
C TYR A 166 0.51 11.60 5.91
N GLY A 167 0.73 12.40 4.87
CA GLY A 167 -0.09 12.51 3.69
C GLY A 167 0.79 12.62 2.45
N GLY A 168 0.24 12.38 1.27
CA GLY A 168 1.03 12.40 0.06
C GLY A 168 0.22 12.12 -1.18
N PHE A 169 0.85 12.38 -2.32
CA PHE A 169 0.28 12.11 -3.61
C PHE A 169 1.34 11.68 -4.61
N GLY A 170 0.91 11.06 -5.70
CA GLY A 170 1.81 10.63 -6.76
C GLY A 170 1.11 9.82 -7.83
N LEU A 171 1.84 8.85 -8.38
CA LEU A 171 1.38 8.04 -9.50
C LEU A 171 1.50 6.57 -9.15
N ARG A 172 0.48 5.81 -9.53
CA ARG A 172 0.47 4.34 -9.47
C ARG A 172 0.23 3.75 -10.85
N ARG A 173 0.85 2.60 -11.09
CA ARG A 173 0.55 1.73 -12.22
C ARG A 173 0.03 0.42 -11.67
N ARG A 174 -1.17 0.03 -12.11
CA ARG A 174 -1.85 -1.21 -11.73
C ARG A 174 -1.94 -2.11 -12.94
N LYS A 175 -1.48 -3.34 -12.82
CA LYS A 175 -1.79 -4.44 -13.72
C LYS A 175 -2.82 -5.35 -13.04
N THR A 176 -3.92 -5.59 -13.71
CA THR A 176 -4.97 -6.54 -13.31
C THR A 176 -5.01 -7.67 -14.32
N GLU A 177 -4.99 -8.90 -13.82
CA GLU A 177 -5.19 -10.12 -14.61
C GLU A 177 -6.41 -10.84 -14.04
N ASN A 178 -7.34 -11.20 -14.93
CA ASN A 178 -8.54 -11.94 -14.58
C ASN A 178 -8.44 -13.33 -15.20
N HIS A 179 -8.73 -14.36 -14.40
CA HIS A 179 -8.86 -15.73 -14.91
C HIS A 179 -10.24 -16.27 -14.59
N ASN A 180 -10.75 -17.12 -15.47
CA ASN A 180 -12.08 -17.72 -15.38
C ASN A 180 -13.26 -16.74 -15.54
N LEU A 181 -12.99 -15.47 -15.88
CA LEU A 181 -14.01 -14.49 -16.22
C LEU A 181 -14.65 -14.85 -17.57
N GLN A 182 -15.97 -15.05 -17.56
CA GLN A 182 -16.78 -15.35 -18.74
C GLN A 182 -17.43 -14.08 -19.32
N PHE A 183 -17.63 -13.06 -18.49
CA PHE A 183 -18.10 -11.74 -18.91
C PHE A 183 -17.28 -11.18 -20.09
N ASN A 184 -17.99 -10.80 -21.15
CA ASN A 184 -17.43 -10.15 -22.32
C ASN A 184 -17.87 -8.67 -22.40
N PRO A 185 -16.97 -7.70 -22.15
CA PRO A 185 -17.33 -6.28 -22.12
C PRO A 185 -17.78 -5.70 -23.47
N SER A 186 -17.69 -6.45 -24.58
CA SER A 186 -18.21 -6.01 -25.88
C SER A 186 -19.63 -6.48 -26.19
N MET A 187 -20.19 -7.39 -25.40
CA MET A 187 -21.49 -8.07 -25.65
C MET A 187 -22.40 -8.12 -24.41
N ASP A 188 -21.82 -7.90 -23.23
CA ASP A 188 -22.48 -8.06 -21.95
C ASP A 188 -22.45 -6.73 -21.19
N GLU A 189 -23.47 -6.48 -20.36
CA GLU A 189 -23.58 -5.29 -19.53
C GLU A 189 -23.47 -5.65 -18.05
N ILE A 190 -22.71 -4.88 -17.27
CA ILE A 190 -22.60 -5.10 -15.83
C ILE A 190 -23.90 -4.65 -15.16
N VAL A 191 -24.46 -5.47 -14.27
CA VAL A 191 -25.64 -5.08 -13.50
C VAL A 191 -25.25 -3.96 -12.52
N HIS A 192 -25.75 -2.76 -12.78
CA HIS A 192 -25.49 -1.59 -11.94
C HIS A 192 -26.58 -1.42 -10.87
N SER A 193 -26.16 -1.04 -9.67
CA SER A 193 -27.08 -0.58 -8.61
C SER A 193 -27.53 0.86 -8.91
N ILE A 194 -28.79 1.16 -8.62
CA ILE A 194 -29.36 2.52 -8.74
C ILE A 194 -28.63 3.48 -7.79
N ASP A 195 -28.28 2.99 -6.61
CA ASP A 195 -27.51 3.73 -5.61
C ASP A 195 -26.00 3.43 -5.72
N PRO A 196 -25.13 4.42 -5.50
CA PRO A 196 -23.68 4.22 -5.51
C PRO A 196 -23.28 3.28 -4.37
N ASN A 197 -22.97 2.03 -4.73
CA ASN A 197 -22.46 1.02 -3.82
C ASN A 197 -20.96 0.79 -4.07
N TYR A 198 -20.16 0.93 -3.01
CA TYR A 198 -18.73 0.68 -3.02
C TYR A 198 -18.37 -0.69 -3.61
N GLU A 199 -19.14 -1.71 -3.26
CA GLU A 199 -18.97 -3.08 -3.74
C GLU A 199 -19.13 -3.18 -5.26
N VAL A 200 -20.22 -2.62 -5.80
CA VAL A 200 -20.51 -2.63 -7.25
C VAL A 200 -19.40 -1.91 -8.03
N ILE A 201 -18.92 -0.77 -7.52
CA ILE A 201 -17.80 -0.04 -8.12
C ILE A 201 -16.54 -0.91 -8.12
N MET A 202 -16.27 -1.66 -7.05
CA MET A 202 -15.12 -2.55 -6.98
C MET A 202 -15.24 -3.72 -7.97
N TYR A 203 -16.41 -4.32 -8.17
CA TYR A 203 -16.59 -5.40 -9.14
C TYR A 203 -16.28 -4.93 -10.56
N SER A 204 -16.79 -3.76 -10.96
CA SER A 204 -16.48 -3.18 -12.27
C SER A 204 -14.98 -2.88 -12.41
N ILE A 205 -14.33 -2.34 -11.38
CA ILE A 205 -12.90 -2.06 -11.40
C ILE A 205 -12.06 -3.36 -11.50
N ASN A 206 -12.57 -4.45 -10.92
CA ASN A 206 -11.89 -5.74 -10.86
C ASN A 206 -12.08 -6.55 -12.13
N SER A 207 -13.22 -6.46 -12.81
CA SER A 207 -13.48 -7.13 -14.09
C SER A 207 -12.68 -6.55 -15.26
N GLU A 208 -12.17 -5.31 -15.12
CA GLU A 208 -11.30 -4.67 -16.11
C GLU A 208 -9.84 -5.16 -16.04
N ALA A 209 -9.51 -6.13 -16.88
CA ALA A 209 -8.13 -6.59 -17.06
C ALA A 209 -7.24 -5.53 -17.77
N GLY A 210 -5.93 -5.67 -17.56
CA GLY A 210 -4.93 -4.86 -18.25
C GLY A 210 -4.16 -3.91 -17.35
N ILE A 211 -3.50 -2.92 -17.96
CA ILE A 211 -2.59 -1.99 -17.28
C ILE A 211 -3.19 -0.60 -17.26
N ARG A 212 -3.31 0.00 -16.08
CA ARG A 212 -3.79 1.39 -15.90
C ARG A 212 -2.80 2.21 -15.09
N SER A 213 -2.61 3.45 -15.50
CA SER A 213 -1.87 4.47 -14.75
C SER A 213 -2.87 5.42 -14.11
N LEU A 214 -2.78 5.61 -12.80
CA LEU A 214 -3.73 6.39 -12.03
C LEU A 214 -2.97 7.33 -11.10
N PHE A 215 -3.60 8.46 -10.78
CA PHE A 215 -3.16 9.26 -9.66
C PHE A 215 -3.31 8.46 -8.36
N ASN A 216 -2.40 8.66 -7.42
CA ASN A 216 -2.40 7.95 -6.15
C ASN A 216 -2.37 8.96 -5.01
N PHE A 217 -3.28 8.80 -4.05
CA PHE A 217 -3.23 9.48 -2.76
C PHE A 217 -2.79 8.50 -1.68
N THR A 218 -2.04 8.99 -0.71
CA THR A 218 -1.64 8.21 0.45
C THR A 218 -1.76 9.06 1.69
N ALA A 219 -2.28 8.47 2.77
CA ALA A 219 -2.29 9.08 4.08
C ALA A 219 -2.21 7.96 5.12
N GLY A 220 -1.77 8.29 6.32
CA GLY A 220 -1.73 7.30 7.36
C GLY A 220 -1.16 7.81 8.67
N PHE A 221 -1.21 6.90 9.62
CA PHE A 221 -0.72 7.06 10.96
C PHE A 221 0.18 5.88 11.30
N ARG A 222 1.33 6.16 11.89
CA ARG A 222 2.30 5.18 12.37
C ARG A 222 2.59 5.43 13.84
N MET A 223 2.86 4.37 14.56
CA MET A 223 3.35 4.44 15.94
C MET A 223 4.45 3.41 16.16
N GLY A 224 5.33 3.61 17.13
CA GLY A 224 6.32 2.61 17.44
C GLY A 224 7.36 3.06 18.46
N TYR A 225 8.58 2.54 18.31
CA TYR A 225 9.63 2.65 19.31
C TYR A 225 10.96 3.07 18.68
N GLN A 226 11.66 4.00 19.31
CA GLN A 226 13.01 4.43 18.99
C GLN A 226 14.00 3.71 19.92
N PHE A 227 14.95 3.00 19.33
CA PHE A 227 16.03 2.31 20.03
C PHE A 227 17.22 3.24 20.28
#